data_AF-A0A3A4R7B5-F1
#
_entry.id   AF-A0A3A4R7B5-F1
#
_cell.length_a   1.000
_cell.length_b   1.000
_cell.length_c   1.000
_cell.angle_alpha   90.00
_cell.angle_beta   90.00
_cell.angle_gamma   90.00
#
_symmetry.space_group_name_H-M   'P 1'
#
loop_
_entity.id
_entity.type
_entity.pdbx_description
1 polymer ?
#
loop_
_entity_poly.entity_id
_entity_poly.type
_entity_poly.pdbx_seq_one_letter_code
_entity_poly.pdbx_strand_id
1 'polypeptide(L)' 'MKILVLNCGSSSIKYQFIDSDEKVALAKGQVERIGMSSA' A
#
# COMPACT_ATOMS: atom_id res chain seq x y z
N MET A 1 -1.89 -10.08 -14.45
CA MET A 1 -2.83 -8.96 -14.24
C MET A 1 -2.31 -8.15 -13.09
N LYS A 2 -2.23 -6.82 -13.23
CA LYS A 2 -1.65 -5.95 -12.21
C LYS A 2 -2.72 -5.47 -11.23
N ILE A 3 -2.55 -5.76 -9.94
CA ILE A 3 -3.52 -5.43 -8.89
C ILE A 3 -2.83 -4.57 -7.84
N LEU A 4 -3.47 -3.45 -7.48
CA LEU A 4 -3.07 -2.64 -6.33
C LEU A 4 -3.99 -2.95 -5.14
N VAL A 5 -3.41 -3.53 -4.10
CA VAL A 5 -4.10 -3.83 -2.84
C VAL A 5 -3.84 -2.70 -1.87
N LEU A 6 -4.91 -2.16 -1.27
CA LEU A 6 -4.85 -1.11 -0.27
C LEU A 6 -5.52 -1.58 1.02
N ASN A 7 -4.83 -1.39 2.14
CA ASN A 7 -5.38 -1.50 3.48
C ASN A 7 -5.31 -0.10 4.12
N CYS A 8 -6.47 0.53 4.24
CA CYS A 8 -6.61 1.91 4.71
C CYS A 8 -7.04 1.94 6.18
N GLY A 9 -6.15 2.44 7.03
CA GLY A 9 -6.48 2.91 8.37
C GLY A 9 -6.89 4.39 8.34
N SER A 10 -7.27 4.94 9.50
CA SER A 10 -7.67 6.35 9.62
C SER A 10 -6.55 7.35 9.37
N SER A 11 -5.29 6.97 9.60
CA SER A 11 -4.10 7.82 9.41
C SER A 11 -2.93 7.09 8.75
N SER A 12 -3.18 5.93 8.14
CA SER A 12 -2.17 5.13 7.46
C SER A 12 -2.74 4.34 6.30
N ILE A 13 -1.88 4.00 5.34
CA ILE A 13 -2.20 3.12 4.23
C ILE A 13 -1.06 2.14 4.05
N LYS A 14 -1.35 0.85 4.13
CA LYS A 14 -0.45 -0.20 3.66
C LYS A 14 -0.84 -0.55 2.23
N TYR A 15 0.13 -0.63 1.34
CA TYR A 15 -0.10 -0.95 -0.06
C TYR A 15 0.80 -2.08 -0.54
N GLN A 16 0.26 -2.86 -1.46
CA GLN A 16 1.01 -3.87 -2.19
C GLN A 16 0.58 -3.85 -3.65
N PHE A 17 1.55 -3.79 -4.55
CA PHE A 17 1.34 -3.95 -5.97
C PHE A 17 1.77 -5.35 -6.38
N ILE A 18 0.86 -6.13 -6.94
CA ILE A 18 1.09 -7.54 -7.29
C ILE A 18 0.83 -7.78 -8.77
N ASP A 19 1.57 -8.71 -9.34
CA ASP A 19 1.16 -9.40 -10.56
C ASP A 19 0.51 -10.73 -10.16
N SER A 20 -0.80 -10.86 -10.37
CA SER A 20 -1.54 -12.06 -9.99
C SER A 20 -1.26 -13.26 -10.88
N ASP A 21 -0.79 -13.03 -12.11
CA ASP A 21 -0.56 -14.13 -13.06
C ASP A 21 0.75 -14.83 -12.70
N GLU A 22 1.78 -14.02 -12.44
CA GLU A 22 3.09 -14.47 -11.97
C GLU A 22 3.11 -14.77 -10.45
N LYS A 23 2.05 -14.41 -9.72
CA LYS A 23 1.92 -14.53 -8.25
C LYS A 23 3.07 -13.86 -7.48
N VAL A 24 3.57 -12.75 -7.99
CA VAL A 24 4.69 -11.99 -7.39
C VAL A 24 4.24 -10.64 -6.85
N ALA A 25 4.90 -10.21 -5.78
CA ALA A 25 4.81 -8.83 -5.30
C ALA A 25 5.81 -7.96 -6.06
N LEU A 26 5.31 -6.96 -6.79
CA LEU A 26 6.12 -6.00 -7.54
C LEU A 26 6.58 -4.85 -6.63
N ALA A 27 5.74 -4.42 -5.70
CA ALA A 27 6.10 -3.42 -4.69
C ALA A 27 5.27 -3.62 -3.42
N LYS A 28 5.83 -3.19 -2.29
CA LYS A 28 5.12 -3.11 -1.00
C LYS A 28 5.59 -1.88 -0.26
N GLY A 29 4.70 -1.28 0.51
CA GLY A 29 5.07 -0.16 1.35
C GLY A 29 3.94 0.24 2.28
N GLN A 30 4.24 1.26 3.07
CA GLN A 30 3.29 1.86 3.98
C GLN A 30 3.54 3.36 4.06
N VAL A 31 2.45 4.11 4.15
CA VAL A 31 2.45 5.52 4.46
C VAL A 31 1.76 5.68 5.81
N GLU A 32 2.38 6.41 6.71
CA GLU A 32 1.88 6.66 8.06
C GLU A 32 1.81 8.15 8.34
N ARG A 33 1.14 8.52 9.44
CA ARG A 33 1.00 9.90 9.92
C ARG A 33 0.25 10.81 8.93
N ILE A 34 -0.65 10.23 8.14
CA ILE A 34 -1.50 11.00 7.23
C ILE A 34 -2.41 11.92 8.07
N GLY A 35 -2.34 13.22 7.81
CA GLY A 35 -3.11 14.23 8.53
C GLY A 35 -2.49 14.71 9.86
N MET A 36 -1.25 14.32 10.18
CA MET A 36 -0.53 14.87 11.34
C MET A 36 0.20 16.17 10.97
N SER A 37 0.16 17.16 11.86
CA SER A 37 0.64 18.54 11.64
C SER A 37 2.13 18.78 11.93
N SER A 38 2.95 17.74 12.03
CA SER A 38 4.40 17.91 12.26
C SER A 38 5.22 16.77 11.66
N ALA A 39 6.18 17.14 10.80
CA ALA A 39 7.29 16.30 10.35
C ALA A 39 8.41 16.30 11.38
#